data_AF-A0A8B2NY25-F1
#
_entry.id   AF-A0A8B2NY25-F1
#
_cell.length_a   1.000
_cell.length_b   1.000
_cell.length_c   1.000
_cell.angle_alpha   90.00
_cell.angle_beta   90.00
_cell.angle_gamma   90.00
#
_symmetry.space_group_name_H-M   'P 1'
#
loop_
_entity.id
_entity.type
_entity.pdbx_description
1 polymer ?
#
loop_
_entity_poly.entity_id
_entity_poly.type
_entity_poly.pdbx_seq_one_letter_code
_entity_poly.pdbx_strand_id
1 'polypeptide(L)'
;MTVRSPAVVVLILITIVSLGAGIYYWNQTEELKAELASARSNAETEQSRLTSDLEALRSESGALAEVKAAIEAAGKERDTLASTVSELTAQQETLTSNIGDAETTLAEREARQQELAATIDKLTSQLERAQSAATTADGALEDVTAKVSAMKDSLTALETEAAETTEARDKATSDVEAAKEDLAALKKEIEAATAEHDGLTADIESAKSDLASVQDEAEKAIASRDAVVEELDEARADAEALRAEIADLGDQRKASLGELENVRSDLEAANDSLESTTALVSDAKSSQEAAEKALADLESSEADLTKQVEMLRTTVTALTEEREEAAGSADEMEARLADLNTQVGDVEASLADARKAQEALQSEVSELSTQRETMEKVVSDLTGTRSELDDALEALKNDQAAEEETLSSLTSRREELSSAISSLESDRSSLLDEIAKGMDQLASLQSDVTDMEELGARRDGLQAEIGTLEKSAEEWRSRIEQLRKEIATLETEVRESDEAKPETAQ
;
A
#
# COMPACT_ATOMS: atom_id res chain seq x y z
N MET A 1 -40.77 -178.56 30.16
CA MET A 1 -41.93 -179.35 29.70
C MET A 1 -42.48 -178.69 28.45
N THR A 2 -43.02 -179.48 27.51
CA THR A 2 -43.58 -179.08 26.19
C THR A 2 -42.65 -178.30 25.23
N VAL A 3 -42.77 -178.62 23.94
CA VAL A 3 -41.92 -178.13 22.84
C VAL A 3 -42.63 -176.97 22.10
N ARG A 4 -41.88 -176.01 21.57
CA ARG A 4 -42.36 -175.01 20.59
C ARG A 4 -41.34 -174.83 19.45
N SER A 5 -41.84 -174.55 18.25
CA SER A 5 -41.09 -174.55 16.98
C SER A 5 -40.33 -173.23 16.72
N PRO A 6 -39.13 -173.25 16.10
CA PRO A 6 -38.36 -172.05 15.78
C PRO A 6 -39.03 -171.13 14.74
N ALA A 7 -39.98 -171.62 13.92
CA ALA A 7 -40.60 -170.83 12.84
C ALA A 7 -41.29 -169.54 13.33
N VAL A 8 -41.88 -169.56 14.53
CA VAL A 8 -42.62 -168.41 15.09
C VAL A 8 -41.71 -167.24 15.45
N VAL A 9 -40.42 -167.49 15.75
CA VAL A 9 -39.47 -166.44 16.16
C VAL A 9 -39.10 -165.52 14.98
N VAL A 10 -39.01 -166.07 13.77
CA VAL A 10 -38.64 -165.31 12.56
C VAL A 10 -39.75 -164.33 12.16
N LEU A 11 -41.01 -164.76 12.25
CA LEU A 11 -42.18 -163.95 11.89
C LEU A 11 -42.35 -162.72 12.81
N ILE A 12 -42.01 -162.87 14.09
CA ILE A 12 -41.99 -161.76 15.06
C ILE A 12 -40.82 -160.80 14.78
N LEU A 13 -39.65 -161.29 14.37
CA LEU A 13 -38.52 -160.43 14.02
C LEU A 13 -38.80 -159.61 12.75
N ILE A 14 -39.38 -160.21 11.71
CA ILE A 14 -39.72 -159.50 10.46
C ILE A 14 -40.73 -158.37 10.73
N THR A 15 -41.81 -158.66 11.47
CA THR A 15 -42.84 -157.64 11.78
C THR A 15 -42.32 -156.48 12.62
N ILE A 16 -41.39 -156.73 13.57
CA ILE A 16 -40.73 -155.67 14.34
C ILE A 16 -39.80 -154.84 13.45
N VAL A 17 -39.06 -155.45 12.51
CA VAL A 17 -38.19 -154.72 11.57
C VAL A 17 -39.02 -153.86 10.60
N SER A 18 -40.13 -154.37 10.08
CA SER A 18 -41.02 -153.61 9.18
C SER A 18 -41.67 -152.40 9.88
N LEU A 19 -42.16 -152.54 11.12
CA LEU A 19 -42.64 -151.38 11.89
C LEU A 19 -41.50 -150.42 12.23
N GLY A 20 -40.31 -150.93 12.57
CA GLY A 20 -39.13 -150.11 12.83
C GLY A 20 -38.74 -149.25 11.63
N ALA A 21 -38.72 -149.83 10.43
CA ALA A 21 -38.45 -149.11 9.18
C ALA A 21 -39.55 -148.08 8.86
N GLY A 22 -40.83 -148.45 9.02
CA GLY A 22 -41.96 -147.54 8.79
C GLY A 22 -41.94 -146.33 9.72
N ILE A 23 -41.65 -146.53 11.01
CA ILE A 23 -41.51 -145.45 12.00
C ILE A 23 -40.27 -144.60 11.72
N TYR A 24 -39.14 -145.22 11.36
CA TYR A 24 -37.89 -144.51 11.03
C TYR A 24 -38.07 -143.55 9.83
N TYR A 25 -38.60 -144.05 8.71
CA TYR A 25 -38.83 -143.22 7.53
C TYR A 25 -39.95 -142.19 7.76
N TRP A 26 -41.01 -142.52 8.52
CA TRP A 26 -42.04 -141.53 8.85
C TRP A 26 -41.48 -140.39 9.71
N ASN A 27 -40.72 -140.70 10.76
CA ASN A 27 -40.07 -139.71 11.61
C ASN A 27 -39.12 -138.83 10.79
N GLN A 28 -38.30 -139.44 9.94
CA GLN A 28 -37.40 -138.72 9.02
C GLN A 28 -38.18 -137.79 8.06
N THR A 29 -39.38 -138.16 7.60
CA THR A 29 -40.20 -137.26 6.77
C THR A 29 -40.88 -136.12 7.53
N GLU A 30 -41.22 -136.28 8.82
CA GLU A 30 -41.71 -135.14 9.62
C GLU A 30 -40.57 -134.24 10.10
N GLU A 31 -39.40 -134.82 10.38
CA GLU A 31 -38.16 -134.09 10.70
C GLU A 31 -37.72 -133.22 9.50
N LEU A 32 -37.63 -133.79 8.30
CA LEU A 32 -37.36 -133.04 7.06
C LEU A 32 -38.45 -132.01 6.71
N LYS A 33 -39.73 -132.27 7.02
CA LYS A 33 -40.78 -131.24 6.89
C LYS A 33 -40.62 -130.11 7.88
N ALA A 34 -40.25 -130.41 9.13
CA ALA A 34 -40.02 -129.40 10.15
C ALA A 34 -38.80 -128.54 9.80
N GLU A 35 -37.72 -129.14 9.31
CA GLU A 35 -36.56 -128.43 8.75
C GLU A 35 -36.96 -127.58 7.54
N LEU A 36 -37.69 -128.11 6.56
CA LEU A 36 -38.12 -127.35 5.38
C LEU A 36 -39.07 -126.19 5.75
N ALA A 37 -40.01 -126.42 6.67
CA ALA A 37 -40.93 -125.39 7.14
C ALA A 37 -40.21 -124.33 7.99
N SER A 38 -39.24 -124.71 8.81
CA SER A 38 -38.41 -123.77 9.58
C SER A 38 -37.50 -122.96 8.66
N ALA A 39 -36.81 -123.60 7.71
CA ALA A 39 -35.99 -122.93 6.70
C ALA A 39 -36.83 -121.94 5.87
N ARG A 40 -38.03 -122.36 5.41
CA ARG A 40 -38.97 -121.48 4.71
C ARG A 40 -39.44 -120.32 5.58
N SER A 41 -39.85 -120.57 6.83
CA SER A 41 -40.32 -119.51 7.74
C SER A 41 -39.21 -118.52 8.07
N ASN A 42 -37.98 -118.98 8.23
CA ASN A 42 -36.81 -118.12 8.45
C ASN A 42 -36.48 -117.31 7.20
N ALA A 43 -36.54 -117.93 6.01
CA ALA A 43 -36.32 -117.26 4.74
C ALA A 43 -37.39 -116.21 4.41
N GLU A 44 -38.67 -116.51 4.63
CA GLU A 44 -39.79 -115.56 4.46
C GLU A 44 -39.71 -114.41 5.49
N THR A 45 -39.24 -114.68 6.71
CA THR A 45 -38.98 -113.64 7.73
C THR A 45 -37.82 -112.74 7.32
N GLU A 46 -36.68 -113.30 6.90
CA GLU A 46 -35.51 -112.52 6.49
C GLU A 46 -35.76 -111.78 5.16
N GLN A 47 -36.53 -112.35 4.24
CA GLN A 47 -37.00 -111.66 3.04
C GLN A 47 -37.91 -110.47 3.40
N SER A 48 -38.82 -110.64 4.37
CA SER A 48 -39.68 -109.56 4.84
C SER A 48 -38.86 -108.45 5.51
N ARG A 49 -37.84 -108.82 6.30
CA ARG A 49 -36.89 -107.88 6.92
C ARG A 49 -36.11 -107.11 5.86
N LEU A 50 -35.44 -107.82 4.93
CA LEU A 50 -34.71 -107.23 3.81
C LEU A 50 -35.59 -106.36 2.90
N THR A 51 -36.89 -106.64 2.80
CA THR A 51 -37.86 -105.80 2.05
C THR A 51 -38.17 -104.51 2.80
N SER A 52 -38.39 -104.57 4.12
CA SER A 52 -38.53 -103.37 4.97
C SER A 52 -37.27 -102.52 4.96
N ASP A 53 -36.09 -103.17 5.04
CA ASP A 53 -34.80 -102.49 4.98
C ASP A 53 -34.65 -101.80 3.62
N LEU A 54 -35.00 -102.46 2.50
CA LEU A 54 -35.01 -101.89 1.15
C LEU A 54 -35.95 -100.69 0.96
N GLU A 55 -37.11 -100.64 1.62
CA GLU A 55 -37.99 -99.46 1.56
C GLU A 55 -37.41 -98.27 2.36
N ALA A 56 -36.79 -98.52 3.51
CA ALA A 56 -36.07 -97.49 4.27
C ALA A 56 -34.86 -96.95 3.48
N LEU A 57 -34.01 -97.85 2.96
CA LEU A 57 -32.82 -97.53 2.16
C LEU A 57 -33.19 -96.83 0.83
N ARG A 58 -34.39 -97.07 0.29
CA ARG A 58 -34.92 -96.31 -0.85
C ARG A 58 -35.28 -94.87 -0.47
N SER A 59 -35.75 -94.63 0.76
CA SER A 59 -35.94 -93.27 1.29
C SER A 59 -34.58 -92.56 1.48
N GLU A 60 -33.56 -93.29 1.94
CA GLU A 60 -32.20 -92.76 2.11
C GLU A 60 -31.51 -92.47 0.77
N SER A 61 -31.75 -93.28 -0.27
CA SER A 61 -31.35 -92.97 -1.65
C SER A 61 -32.03 -91.69 -2.19
N GLY A 62 -33.27 -91.39 -1.76
CA GLY A 62 -33.92 -90.11 -2.00
C GLY A 62 -33.21 -88.96 -1.27
N ALA A 63 -32.93 -89.14 0.02
CA ALA A 63 -32.20 -88.16 0.82
C ALA A 63 -30.78 -87.87 0.28
N LEU A 64 -30.07 -88.87 -0.24
CA LEU A 64 -28.77 -88.70 -0.90
C LEU A 64 -28.85 -87.74 -2.11
N ALA A 65 -29.93 -87.82 -2.90
CA ALA A 65 -30.14 -86.92 -4.03
C ALA A 65 -30.46 -85.48 -3.55
N GLU A 66 -31.22 -85.33 -2.47
CA GLU A 66 -31.53 -84.03 -1.85
C GLU A 66 -30.29 -83.39 -1.21
N VAL A 67 -29.49 -84.15 -0.46
CA VAL A 67 -28.20 -83.71 0.12
C VAL A 67 -27.24 -83.27 -0.98
N LYS A 68 -27.13 -84.02 -2.08
CA LYS A 68 -26.31 -83.60 -3.22
C LYS A 68 -26.79 -82.30 -3.85
N ALA A 69 -28.10 -82.14 -4.04
CA ALA A 69 -28.67 -80.90 -4.57
C ALA A 69 -28.44 -79.70 -3.63
N ALA A 70 -28.50 -79.91 -2.32
CA ALA A 70 -28.19 -78.89 -1.32
C ALA A 70 -26.71 -78.46 -1.37
N ILE A 71 -25.77 -79.40 -1.47
CA ILE A 71 -24.34 -79.10 -1.64
C ILE A 71 -24.08 -78.31 -2.93
N GLU A 72 -24.73 -78.70 -4.03
CA GLU A 72 -24.64 -77.97 -5.31
C GLU A 72 -25.32 -76.58 -5.28
N ALA A 73 -26.26 -76.33 -4.37
CA ALA A 73 -26.86 -75.02 -4.16
C ALA A 73 -25.94 -74.14 -3.28
N ALA A 74 -25.54 -74.63 -2.10
CA ALA A 74 -24.64 -73.94 -1.19
C ALA A 74 -23.28 -73.62 -1.84
N GLY A 75 -22.78 -74.48 -2.73
CA GLY A 75 -21.57 -74.20 -3.52
C GLY A 75 -21.71 -72.99 -4.45
N LYS A 76 -22.87 -72.82 -5.12
CA LYS A 76 -23.15 -71.65 -5.96
C LYS A 76 -23.36 -70.38 -5.14
N GLU A 77 -23.98 -70.51 -3.97
CA GLU A 77 -24.16 -69.42 -3.02
C GLU A 77 -22.82 -68.94 -2.47
N ARG A 78 -21.95 -69.85 -1.99
CA ARG A 78 -20.55 -69.59 -1.62
C ARG A 78 -19.80 -68.85 -2.72
N ASP A 79 -19.91 -69.29 -3.97
CA ASP A 79 -19.19 -68.67 -5.09
C ASP A 79 -19.73 -67.26 -5.41
N THR A 80 -21.04 -67.05 -5.24
CA THR A 80 -21.68 -65.72 -5.36
C THR A 80 -21.25 -64.79 -4.22
N LEU A 81 -21.16 -65.29 -2.98
CA LEU A 81 -20.60 -64.54 -1.84
C LEU A 81 -19.12 -64.23 -2.08
N ALA A 82 -18.34 -65.15 -2.63
CA ALA A 82 -16.92 -64.94 -2.93
C ALA A 82 -16.70 -63.84 -3.99
N SER A 83 -17.49 -63.80 -5.06
CA SER A 83 -17.45 -62.68 -6.02
C SER A 83 -17.90 -61.37 -5.39
N THR A 84 -18.97 -61.39 -4.57
CA THR A 84 -19.47 -60.19 -3.88
C THR A 84 -18.41 -59.62 -2.93
N VAL A 85 -17.78 -60.46 -2.10
CA VAL A 85 -16.68 -60.05 -1.21
C VAL A 85 -15.54 -59.43 -2.02
N SER A 86 -15.11 -60.09 -3.11
CA SER A 86 -14.02 -59.56 -3.96
C SER A 86 -14.35 -58.20 -4.60
N GLU A 87 -15.60 -57.95 -4.97
CA GLU A 87 -16.03 -56.66 -5.53
C GLU A 87 -16.14 -55.58 -4.45
N LEU A 88 -16.67 -55.91 -3.27
CA LEU A 88 -16.71 -54.97 -2.14
C LEU A 88 -15.31 -54.64 -1.61
N THR A 89 -14.36 -55.58 -1.61
CA THR A 89 -12.95 -55.32 -1.29
C THR A 89 -12.34 -54.35 -2.29
N ALA A 90 -12.56 -54.52 -3.59
CA ALA A 90 -12.08 -53.57 -4.60
C ALA A 90 -12.70 -52.16 -4.45
N GLN A 91 -13.98 -52.09 -4.05
CA GLN A 91 -14.62 -50.81 -3.69
C GLN A 91 -14.01 -50.20 -2.41
N GLN A 92 -13.67 -51.01 -1.40
CA GLN A 92 -13.02 -50.55 -0.18
C GLN A 92 -11.59 -50.05 -0.43
N GLU A 93 -10.80 -50.72 -1.28
CA GLU A 93 -9.48 -50.23 -1.71
C GLU A 93 -9.60 -48.91 -2.48
N THR A 94 -10.56 -48.81 -3.41
CA THR A 94 -10.83 -47.57 -4.16
C THR A 94 -11.21 -46.41 -3.24
N LEU A 95 -12.12 -46.63 -2.28
CA LEU A 95 -12.48 -45.62 -1.29
C LEU A 95 -11.30 -45.24 -0.38
N THR A 96 -10.41 -46.19 -0.08
CA THR A 96 -9.21 -45.92 0.73
C THR A 96 -8.20 -45.05 -0.02
N SER A 97 -8.04 -45.24 -1.34
CA SER A 97 -7.26 -44.31 -2.18
C SER A 97 -7.90 -42.93 -2.18
N ASN A 98 -9.19 -42.85 -2.50
CA ASN A 98 -9.91 -41.57 -2.59
C ASN A 98 -9.86 -40.76 -1.28
N ILE A 99 -9.90 -41.44 -0.12
CA ILE A 99 -9.74 -40.78 1.20
C ILE A 99 -8.31 -40.24 1.35
N GLY A 100 -7.27 -41.01 1.02
CA GLY A 100 -5.87 -40.53 1.09
C GLY A 100 -5.56 -39.39 0.11
N ASP A 101 -6.16 -39.42 -1.08
CA ASP A 101 -6.10 -38.32 -2.06
C ASP A 101 -6.80 -37.06 -1.50
N ALA A 102 -8.00 -37.21 -0.90
CA ALA A 102 -8.73 -36.12 -0.26
C ALA A 102 -7.96 -35.52 0.94
N GLU A 103 -7.46 -36.36 1.86
CA GLU A 103 -6.59 -35.96 3.00
C GLU A 103 -5.38 -35.15 2.52
N THR A 104 -4.75 -35.56 1.42
CA THR A 104 -3.62 -34.85 0.80
C THR A 104 -4.05 -33.47 0.29
N THR A 105 -5.15 -33.38 -0.46
CA THR A 105 -5.66 -32.09 -0.94
C THR A 105 -6.12 -31.16 0.19
N LEU A 106 -6.62 -31.70 1.30
CA LEU A 106 -7.00 -30.90 2.47
C LEU A 106 -5.76 -30.22 3.08
N ALA A 107 -4.68 -30.97 3.27
CA ALA A 107 -3.41 -30.43 3.79
C ALA A 107 -2.79 -29.38 2.85
N GLU A 108 -2.88 -29.55 1.53
CA GLU A 108 -2.47 -28.52 0.56
C GLU A 108 -3.32 -27.25 0.66
N ARG A 109 -4.62 -27.38 0.91
CA ARG A 109 -5.54 -26.23 1.10
C ARG A 109 -5.27 -25.49 2.43
N GLU A 110 -5.03 -26.21 3.52
CA GLU A 110 -4.64 -25.61 4.80
C GLU A 110 -3.32 -24.83 4.69
N ALA A 111 -2.31 -25.41 4.04
CA ALA A 111 -1.04 -24.72 3.78
C ALA A 111 -1.24 -23.44 2.94
N ARG A 112 -2.15 -23.48 1.95
CA ARG A 112 -2.48 -22.33 1.11
C ARG A 112 -3.30 -21.25 1.84
N GLN A 113 -4.16 -21.61 2.80
CA GLN A 113 -4.80 -20.64 3.69
C GLN A 113 -3.76 -19.91 4.57
N GLN A 114 -2.75 -20.62 5.08
CA GLN A 114 -1.66 -20.00 5.86
C GLN A 114 -0.81 -19.05 5.01
N GLU A 115 -0.52 -19.40 3.75
CA GLU A 115 0.18 -18.53 2.80
C GLU A 115 -0.64 -17.26 2.46
N LEU A 116 -1.96 -17.40 2.25
CA LEU A 116 -2.88 -16.29 2.03
C LEU A 116 -2.95 -15.36 3.26
N ALA A 117 -3.13 -15.92 4.46
CA ALA A 117 -3.17 -15.16 5.71
C ALA A 117 -1.88 -14.36 5.94
N ALA A 118 -0.71 -15.00 5.79
CA ALA A 118 0.59 -14.32 5.90
C ALA A 118 0.78 -13.23 4.83
N THR A 119 0.14 -13.38 3.67
CA THR A 119 0.12 -12.36 2.61
C THR A 119 -0.79 -11.19 2.98
N ILE A 120 -1.96 -11.43 3.58
CA ILE A 120 -2.88 -10.40 4.09
C ILE A 120 -2.22 -9.60 5.22
N ASP A 121 -1.53 -10.24 6.17
CA ASP A 121 -0.78 -9.55 7.24
C ASP A 121 0.34 -8.65 6.66
N LYS A 122 1.05 -9.14 5.64
CA LYS A 122 2.10 -8.40 4.93
C LYS A 122 1.52 -7.20 4.17
N LEU A 123 0.42 -7.38 3.45
CA LEU A 123 -0.29 -6.30 2.73
C LEU A 123 -0.87 -5.28 3.70
N THR A 124 -1.43 -5.71 4.83
CA THR A 124 -1.88 -4.83 5.93
C THR A 124 -0.72 -3.98 6.43
N SER A 125 0.42 -4.60 6.72
CA SER A 125 1.65 -3.91 7.14
C SER A 125 2.21 -2.96 6.06
N GLN A 126 1.87 -3.14 4.78
CA GLN A 126 2.24 -2.22 3.70
C GLN A 126 1.22 -1.08 3.57
N LEU A 127 -0.07 -1.36 3.75
CA LEU A 127 -1.16 -0.37 3.76
C LEU A 127 -0.96 0.65 4.89
N GLU A 128 -0.68 0.20 6.11
CA GLU A 128 -0.41 1.08 7.27
C GLU A 128 0.79 2.01 7.02
N ARG A 129 1.85 1.51 6.37
CA ARG A 129 3.03 2.30 5.99
C ARG A 129 2.71 3.31 4.89
N ALA A 130 1.92 2.92 3.88
CA ALA A 130 1.49 3.80 2.81
C ALA A 130 0.57 4.92 3.33
N GLN A 131 -0.36 4.60 4.23
CA GLN A 131 -1.19 5.59 4.93
C GLN A 131 -0.34 6.54 5.78
N SER A 132 0.60 6.02 6.57
CA SER A 132 1.53 6.85 7.37
C SER A 132 2.38 7.78 6.49
N ALA A 133 2.83 7.29 5.33
CA ALA A 133 3.57 8.09 4.35
C ALA A 133 2.69 9.16 3.70
N ALA A 134 1.44 8.85 3.36
CA ALA A 134 0.46 9.82 2.84
C ALA A 134 0.19 10.95 3.84
N THR A 135 -0.10 10.62 5.11
CA THR A 135 -0.30 11.65 6.17
C THR A 135 0.96 12.47 6.42
N THR A 136 2.16 11.90 6.23
CA THR A 136 3.43 12.66 6.32
C THR A 136 3.59 13.60 5.12
N ALA A 137 3.19 13.17 3.92
CA ALA A 137 3.19 14.01 2.71
C ALA A 137 2.15 15.12 2.80
N ASP A 138 0.96 14.87 3.35
CA ASP A 138 -0.06 15.88 3.64
C ASP A 138 0.47 16.97 4.59
N GLY A 139 1.06 16.57 5.72
CA GLY A 139 1.66 17.50 6.67
C GLY A 139 2.79 18.33 6.05
N ALA A 140 3.64 17.71 5.22
CA ALA A 140 4.67 18.42 4.46
C ALA A 140 4.07 19.40 3.43
N LEU A 141 3.00 19.01 2.73
CA LEU A 141 2.31 19.85 1.75
C LEU A 141 1.65 21.06 2.43
N GLU A 142 1.04 20.89 3.60
CA GLU A 142 0.48 21.98 4.41
C GLU A 142 1.58 22.93 4.89
N ASP A 143 2.70 22.40 5.40
CA ASP A 143 3.84 23.16 5.91
C ASP A 143 4.56 23.95 4.80
N VAL A 144 4.69 23.38 3.59
CA VAL A 144 5.21 24.08 2.40
C VAL A 144 4.20 25.08 1.84
N THR A 145 2.90 24.77 1.84
CA THR A 145 1.85 25.72 1.42
C THR A 145 1.80 26.96 2.34
N ALA A 146 1.96 26.76 3.65
CA ALA A 146 2.07 27.85 4.63
C ALA A 146 3.32 28.72 4.36
N LYS A 147 4.47 28.11 4.05
CA LYS A 147 5.70 28.83 3.65
C LYS A 147 5.51 29.61 2.35
N VAL A 148 4.84 29.03 1.35
CA VAL A 148 4.51 29.73 0.09
C VAL A 148 3.61 30.93 0.34
N SER A 149 2.61 30.83 1.24
CA SER A 149 1.79 31.99 1.61
C SER A 149 2.62 33.07 2.30
N ALA A 150 3.36 32.73 3.35
CA ALA A 150 4.18 33.69 4.10
C ALA A 150 5.27 34.35 3.23
N MET A 151 5.87 33.59 2.31
CA MET A 151 6.88 34.10 1.37
C MET A 151 6.25 34.97 0.28
N LYS A 152 5.01 34.70 -0.14
CA LYS A 152 4.24 35.58 -1.03
C LYS A 152 3.87 36.89 -0.32
N ASP A 153 3.44 36.84 0.93
CA ASP A 153 3.16 38.04 1.73
C ASP A 153 4.44 38.88 1.89
N SER A 154 5.56 38.22 2.21
CA SER A 154 6.89 38.86 2.24
C SER A 154 7.35 39.42 0.89
N LEU A 155 6.99 38.78 -0.23
CA LEU A 155 7.25 39.31 -1.57
C LEU A 155 6.46 40.61 -1.80
N THR A 156 5.18 40.64 -1.46
CA THR A 156 4.37 41.87 -1.60
C THR A 156 4.82 43.00 -0.68
N ALA A 157 5.41 42.67 0.49
CA ALA A 157 6.06 43.65 1.35
C ALA A 157 7.32 44.23 0.67
N LEU A 158 8.23 43.38 0.17
CA LEU A 158 9.44 43.82 -0.55
C LEU A 158 9.12 44.58 -1.85
N GLU A 159 8.06 44.22 -2.57
CA GLU A 159 7.60 44.95 -3.76
C GLU A 159 7.00 46.33 -3.40
N THR A 160 6.46 46.49 -2.19
CA THR A 160 6.00 47.79 -1.66
C THR A 160 7.19 48.63 -1.20
N GLU A 161 8.11 48.05 -0.42
CA GLU A 161 9.34 48.70 0.07
C GLU A 161 10.21 49.18 -1.11
N ALA A 162 10.38 48.37 -2.15
CA ALA A 162 11.09 48.77 -3.38
C ALA A 162 10.44 49.97 -4.09
N ALA A 163 9.11 50.07 -4.07
CA ALA A 163 8.39 51.20 -4.65
C ALA A 163 8.55 52.47 -3.79
N GLU A 164 8.40 52.37 -2.47
CA GLU A 164 8.58 53.49 -1.53
C GLU A 164 10.03 54.03 -1.55
N THR A 165 11.05 53.16 -1.56
CA THR A 165 12.45 53.58 -1.69
C THR A 165 12.75 54.17 -3.07
N THR A 166 12.08 53.69 -4.14
CA THR A 166 12.18 54.29 -5.48
C THR A 166 11.60 55.70 -5.51
N GLU A 167 10.38 55.92 -5.00
CA GLU A 167 9.79 57.27 -4.92
C GLU A 167 10.64 58.22 -4.05
N ALA A 168 11.22 57.72 -2.96
CA ALA A 168 12.13 58.50 -2.11
C ALA A 168 13.45 58.87 -2.83
N ARG A 169 14.02 57.96 -3.64
CA ARG A 169 15.23 58.19 -4.44
C ARG A 169 14.97 59.17 -5.58
N ASP A 170 13.84 59.03 -6.25
CA ASP A 170 13.43 59.93 -7.34
C ASP A 170 13.13 61.34 -6.79
N LYS A 171 12.49 61.45 -5.61
CA LYS A 171 12.32 62.74 -4.92
C LYS A 171 13.66 63.36 -4.51
N ALA A 172 14.55 62.62 -3.85
CA ALA A 172 15.86 63.13 -3.45
C ALA A 172 16.70 63.58 -4.67
N THR A 173 16.52 62.95 -5.83
CA THR A 173 17.14 63.38 -7.10
C THR A 173 16.62 64.75 -7.52
N SER A 174 15.31 64.98 -7.42
CA SER A 174 14.71 66.29 -7.69
C SER A 174 15.13 67.37 -6.68
N ASP A 175 15.25 67.02 -5.41
CA ASP A 175 15.68 67.96 -4.35
C ASP A 175 17.16 68.38 -4.56
N VAL A 176 18.03 67.47 -5.02
CA VAL A 176 19.44 67.77 -5.36
C VAL A 176 19.57 68.70 -6.57
N GLU A 177 18.84 68.46 -7.66
CA GLU A 177 18.95 69.31 -8.85
C GLU A 177 18.38 70.72 -8.60
N ALA A 178 17.37 70.87 -7.73
CA ALA A 178 16.92 72.18 -7.25
C ALA A 178 18.01 72.92 -6.46
N ALA A 179 18.66 72.25 -5.50
CA ALA A 179 19.77 72.84 -4.73
C ALA A 179 20.95 73.28 -5.62
N LYS A 180 21.17 72.61 -6.76
CA LYS A 180 22.18 73.02 -7.76
C LYS A 180 21.78 74.28 -8.54
N GLU A 181 20.50 74.48 -8.84
CA GLU A 181 20.02 75.73 -9.44
C GLU A 181 20.14 76.90 -8.44
N ASP A 182 19.76 76.70 -7.17
CA ASP A 182 19.88 77.72 -6.13
C ASP A 182 21.36 78.12 -5.88
N LEU A 183 22.28 77.14 -5.79
CA LEU A 183 23.72 77.39 -5.66
C LEU A 183 24.28 78.18 -6.86
N ALA A 184 23.77 77.91 -8.06
CA ALA A 184 24.16 78.65 -9.28
C ALA A 184 23.60 80.08 -9.31
N ALA A 185 22.42 80.32 -8.73
CA ALA A 185 21.83 81.64 -8.58
C ALA A 185 22.61 82.49 -7.56
N LEU A 186 22.83 81.98 -6.33
CA LEU A 186 23.61 82.63 -5.27
C LEU A 186 25.02 83.03 -5.75
N LYS A 187 25.71 82.14 -6.47
CA LYS A 187 27.04 82.44 -7.03
C LYS A 187 27.03 83.66 -7.97
N LYS A 188 25.96 83.82 -8.76
CA LYS A 188 25.80 84.91 -9.72
C LYS A 188 25.49 86.25 -9.03
N GLU A 189 24.77 86.23 -7.91
CA GLU A 189 24.55 87.44 -7.11
C GLU A 189 25.83 87.90 -6.39
N ILE A 190 26.64 86.97 -5.87
CA ILE A 190 27.96 87.28 -5.30
C ILE A 190 28.89 87.89 -6.37
N GLU A 191 28.91 87.34 -7.59
CA GLU A 191 29.68 87.89 -8.72
C GLU A 191 29.21 89.33 -9.08
N ALA A 192 27.91 89.62 -9.02
CA ALA A 192 27.36 90.95 -9.30
C ALA A 192 27.67 91.98 -8.19
N ALA A 193 27.46 91.62 -6.92
CA ALA A 193 27.73 92.49 -5.77
C ALA A 193 29.23 92.81 -5.61
N THR A 194 30.10 91.86 -5.99
CA THR A 194 31.56 92.09 -6.02
C THR A 194 31.93 93.15 -7.07
N ALA A 195 31.35 93.06 -8.28
CA ALA A 195 31.61 94.05 -9.33
C ALA A 195 31.09 95.46 -9.00
N GLU A 196 29.99 95.56 -8.23
CA GLU A 196 29.47 96.84 -7.73
C GLU A 196 30.38 97.45 -6.65
N HIS A 197 30.85 96.65 -5.69
CA HIS A 197 31.84 97.08 -4.68
C HIS A 197 33.12 97.62 -5.32
N ASP A 198 33.65 96.94 -6.34
CA ASP A 198 34.90 97.34 -7.00
C ASP A 198 34.72 98.62 -7.84
N GLY A 199 33.54 98.80 -8.46
CA GLY A 199 33.18 100.05 -9.15
C GLY A 199 33.15 101.26 -8.20
N LEU A 200 32.38 101.16 -7.11
CA LEU A 200 32.27 102.22 -6.10
C LEU A 200 33.60 102.52 -5.41
N THR A 201 34.51 101.53 -5.32
CA THR A 201 35.87 101.73 -4.81
C THR A 201 36.69 102.64 -5.73
N ALA A 202 36.57 102.48 -7.05
CA ALA A 202 37.26 103.34 -8.02
C ALA A 202 36.74 104.78 -8.02
N ASP A 203 35.43 104.98 -7.87
CA ASP A 203 34.82 106.32 -7.77
C ASP A 203 35.34 107.08 -6.53
N ILE A 204 35.53 106.39 -5.41
CA ILE A 204 36.11 106.96 -4.17
C ILE A 204 37.58 107.37 -4.37
N GLU A 205 38.38 106.63 -5.15
CA GLU A 205 39.75 107.06 -5.48
C GLU A 205 39.76 108.28 -6.41
N SER A 206 38.84 108.37 -7.37
CA SER A 206 38.70 109.55 -8.24
C SER A 206 38.37 110.81 -7.44
N ALA A 207 37.34 110.76 -6.58
CA ALA A 207 36.93 111.89 -5.76
C ALA A 207 38.06 112.42 -4.83
N LYS A 208 38.95 111.52 -4.36
CA LYS A 208 40.12 111.88 -3.57
C LYS A 208 41.23 112.54 -4.38
N SER A 209 41.37 112.19 -5.66
CA SER A 209 42.26 112.90 -6.59
C SER A 209 41.77 114.32 -6.87
N ASP A 210 40.47 114.50 -7.09
CA ASP A 210 39.87 115.81 -7.37
C ASP A 210 39.97 116.76 -6.17
N LEU A 211 39.72 116.26 -4.95
CA LEU A 211 39.88 117.00 -3.70
C LEU A 211 41.30 117.57 -3.52
N ALA A 212 42.33 116.78 -3.85
CA ALA A 212 43.72 117.21 -3.76
C ALA A 212 44.07 118.34 -4.76
N SER A 213 43.44 118.35 -5.94
CA SER A 213 43.64 119.42 -6.93
C SER A 213 43.10 120.77 -6.44
N VAL A 214 41.95 120.78 -5.76
CA VAL A 214 41.33 122.02 -5.25
C VAL A 214 42.14 122.63 -4.10
N GLN A 215 42.80 121.81 -3.27
CA GLN A 215 43.70 122.31 -2.21
C GLN A 215 44.92 123.04 -2.79
N ASP A 216 45.53 122.51 -3.85
CA ASP A 216 46.69 123.13 -4.52
C ASP A 216 46.35 124.47 -5.18
N GLU A 217 45.09 124.72 -5.58
CA GLU A 217 44.65 126.04 -6.06
C GLU A 217 44.47 127.06 -4.93
N ALA A 218 43.99 126.64 -3.76
CA ALA A 218 43.78 127.52 -2.61
C ALA A 218 45.10 128.13 -2.07
N GLU A 219 46.19 127.36 -2.03
CA GLU A 219 47.50 127.87 -1.58
C GLU A 219 48.06 128.96 -2.52
N LYS A 220 47.81 128.87 -3.84
CA LYS A 220 48.26 129.87 -4.82
C LYS A 220 47.54 131.21 -4.64
N ALA A 221 46.25 131.19 -4.30
CA ALA A 221 45.49 132.41 -3.99
C ALA A 221 46.04 133.13 -2.74
N ILE A 222 46.45 132.36 -1.72
CA ILE A 222 47.05 132.89 -0.48
C ILE A 222 48.37 133.61 -0.75
N ALA A 223 49.24 133.05 -1.62
CA ALA A 223 50.50 133.71 -1.98
C ALA A 223 50.29 135.04 -2.73
N SER A 224 49.24 135.15 -3.56
CA SER A 224 48.90 136.38 -4.29
C SER A 224 48.45 137.52 -3.37
N ARG A 225 47.72 137.20 -2.29
CA ARG A 225 47.29 138.17 -1.27
C ARG A 225 48.47 138.92 -0.66
N ASP A 226 49.53 138.21 -0.28
CA ASP A 226 50.60 138.77 0.55
C ASP A 226 51.49 139.76 -0.22
N ALA A 227 51.65 139.60 -1.54
CA ALA A 227 52.35 140.57 -2.39
C ALA A 227 51.63 141.94 -2.41
N VAL A 228 50.29 141.95 -2.47
CA VAL A 228 49.48 143.18 -2.51
C VAL A 228 49.48 143.91 -1.15
N VAL A 229 49.78 143.21 -0.05
CA VAL A 229 49.95 143.85 1.26
C VAL A 229 51.25 144.65 1.33
N GLU A 230 52.32 144.18 0.68
CA GLU A 230 53.64 144.84 0.69
C GLU A 230 53.62 146.16 -0.11
N GLU A 231 52.95 146.19 -1.27
CA GLU A 231 52.74 147.42 -2.07
C GLU A 231 51.89 148.49 -1.34
N LEU A 232 51.00 148.09 -0.43
CA LEU A 232 50.08 149.00 0.27
C LEU A 232 50.76 149.81 1.40
N ASP A 233 51.86 149.31 1.98
CA ASP A 233 52.59 150.00 3.05
C ASP A 233 53.63 151.00 2.52
N GLU A 234 54.16 150.85 1.30
CA GLU A 234 54.97 151.91 0.66
C GLU A 234 54.12 153.17 0.41
N ALA A 235 52.90 153.03 -0.11
CA ALA A 235 51.97 154.13 -0.37
C ALA A 235 51.59 154.95 0.88
N ARG A 236 51.81 154.41 2.09
CA ARG A 236 51.57 155.13 3.36
C ARG A 236 52.73 156.05 3.77
N ALA A 237 53.95 155.79 3.29
CA ALA A 237 55.10 156.64 3.60
C ALA A 237 55.02 158.00 2.87
N ASP A 238 54.64 158.00 1.59
CA ASP A 238 54.51 159.21 0.78
C ASP A 238 53.43 160.18 1.31
N ALA A 239 52.34 159.64 1.87
CA ALA A 239 51.24 160.41 2.44
C ALA A 239 51.65 161.28 3.64
N GLU A 240 52.76 160.97 4.32
CA GLU A 240 53.27 161.77 5.45
C GLU A 240 54.20 162.91 5.00
N ALA A 241 54.88 162.75 3.86
CA ALA A 241 55.73 163.80 3.27
C ALA A 241 54.92 165.01 2.78
N LEU A 242 53.79 164.77 2.12
CA LEU A 242 52.89 165.80 1.56
C LEU A 242 52.39 166.83 2.59
N ARG A 243 52.40 166.50 3.89
CA ARG A 243 52.02 167.45 4.96
C ARG A 243 53.02 168.57 5.16
N ALA A 244 54.29 168.38 4.79
CA ALA A 244 55.30 169.45 4.85
C ALA A 244 55.13 170.47 3.72
N GLU A 245 54.60 170.03 2.57
CA GLU A 245 54.45 170.84 1.36
C GLU A 245 53.28 171.84 1.44
N ILE A 246 52.32 171.63 2.34
CA ILE A 246 51.15 172.52 2.54
C ILE A 246 51.55 173.97 2.89
N ALA A 247 52.77 174.19 3.41
CA ALA A 247 53.33 175.52 3.64
C ALA A 247 53.85 176.21 2.36
N ASP A 248 54.33 175.43 1.38
CA ASP A 248 54.81 175.90 0.06
C ASP A 248 53.62 176.08 -0.93
N LEU A 249 52.62 175.20 -0.82
CA LEU A 249 51.33 175.27 -1.53
C LEU A 249 50.57 176.60 -1.32
N GLY A 250 50.97 177.44 -0.36
CA GLY A 250 50.49 178.82 -0.22
C GLY A 250 50.77 179.70 -1.45
N ASP A 251 51.93 179.52 -2.08
CA ASP A 251 52.31 180.16 -3.34
C ASP A 251 51.86 179.32 -4.56
N GLN A 252 51.84 177.98 -4.45
CA GLN A 252 51.29 177.10 -5.49
C GLN A 252 49.77 177.25 -5.67
N ARG A 253 49.02 177.86 -4.72
CA ARG A 253 47.56 178.15 -4.75
C ARG A 253 47.06 178.78 -6.07
N LYS A 254 47.97 179.38 -6.85
CA LYS A 254 47.70 179.99 -8.17
C LYS A 254 47.80 179.00 -9.34
N ALA A 255 48.55 177.90 -9.19
CA ALA A 255 48.49 176.70 -10.03
C ALA A 255 47.36 175.76 -9.58
N SER A 256 47.05 175.71 -8.27
CA SER A 256 46.06 174.79 -7.70
C SER A 256 44.60 174.99 -8.11
N LEU A 257 44.29 176.00 -8.92
CA LEU A 257 43.01 176.07 -9.64
C LEU A 257 42.93 175.13 -10.85
N GLY A 258 44.07 174.76 -11.46
CA GLY A 258 44.17 173.70 -12.47
C GLY A 258 44.40 172.33 -11.83
N GLU A 259 45.17 172.25 -10.74
CA GLU A 259 45.33 170.99 -9.99
C GLU A 259 43.99 170.52 -9.39
N LEU A 260 43.09 171.43 -9.01
CA LEU A 260 41.72 171.11 -8.58
C LEU A 260 40.86 170.43 -9.66
N GLU A 261 41.20 170.62 -10.94
CA GLU A 261 40.51 169.97 -12.07
C GLU A 261 41.09 168.56 -12.32
N ASN A 262 42.42 168.40 -12.19
CA ASN A 262 43.10 167.10 -12.24
C ASN A 262 42.73 166.22 -11.03
N VAL A 263 42.89 166.71 -9.80
CA VAL A 263 42.57 165.99 -8.54
C VAL A 263 41.10 165.58 -8.49
N ARG A 264 40.20 166.30 -9.18
CA ARG A 264 38.82 165.87 -9.35
C ARG A 264 38.71 164.64 -10.26
N SER A 265 39.44 164.62 -11.38
CA SER A 265 39.55 163.43 -12.25
C SER A 265 40.23 162.26 -11.56
N ASP A 266 41.25 162.51 -10.73
CA ASP A 266 41.94 161.47 -9.95
C ASP A 266 41.03 160.90 -8.86
N LEU A 267 40.20 161.72 -8.22
CA LEU A 267 39.20 161.29 -7.24
C LEU A 267 38.03 160.54 -7.90
N GLU A 268 37.65 160.92 -9.12
CA GLU A 268 36.64 160.21 -9.93
C GLU A 268 37.18 158.82 -10.33
N ALA A 269 38.41 158.72 -10.83
CA ALA A 269 39.09 157.46 -11.09
C ALA A 269 39.33 156.61 -9.82
N ALA A 270 39.60 157.23 -8.67
CA ALA A 270 39.70 156.53 -7.39
C ALA A 270 38.35 155.99 -6.90
N ASN A 271 37.24 156.69 -7.18
CA ASN A 271 35.89 156.19 -6.92
C ASN A 271 35.52 155.04 -7.87
N ASP A 272 35.81 155.15 -9.17
CA ASP A 272 35.60 154.07 -10.14
C ASP A 272 36.39 152.81 -9.73
N SER A 273 37.63 152.98 -9.27
CA SER A 273 38.48 151.91 -8.74
C SER A 273 37.94 151.34 -7.43
N LEU A 274 37.39 152.16 -6.54
CA LEU A 274 36.75 151.72 -5.30
C LEU A 274 35.43 150.97 -5.55
N GLU A 275 34.63 151.40 -6.53
CA GLU A 275 33.41 150.72 -6.95
C GLU A 275 33.75 149.38 -7.62
N SER A 276 34.76 149.35 -8.49
CA SER A 276 35.31 148.12 -9.07
C SER A 276 35.86 147.16 -8.00
N THR A 277 36.60 147.66 -7.01
CA THR A 277 37.09 146.87 -5.87
C THR A 277 35.93 146.33 -5.03
N THR A 278 34.89 147.13 -4.81
CA THR A 278 33.68 146.72 -4.06
C THR A 278 32.90 145.64 -4.80
N ALA A 279 32.80 145.73 -6.13
CA ALA A 279 32.22 144.70 -6.98
C ALA A 279 33.04 143.40 -6.91
N LEU A 280 34.36 143.46 -7.10
CA LEU A 280 35.24 142.29 -7.03
C LEU A 280 35.24 141.60 -5.65
N VAL A 281 35.12 142.36 -4.56
CA VAL A 281 34.94 141.80 -3.21
C VAL A 281 33.58 141.11 -3.06
N SER A 282 32.51 141.65 -3.66
CA SER A 282 31.19 141.01 -3.69
C SER A 282 31.21 139.71 -4.50
N ASP A 283 31.83 139.72 -5.68
CA ASP A 283 31.94 138.57 -6.57
C ASP A 283 32.79 137.46 -5.93
N ALA A 284 33.97 137.80 -5.41
CA ALA A 284 34.86 136.86 -4.70
C ALA A 284 34.15 136.24 -3.48
N LYS A 285 33.38 137.02 -2.71
CA LYS A 285 32.58 136.50 -1.61
C LYS A 285 31.50 135.54 -2.10
N SER A 286 30.79 135.84 -3.19
CA SER A 286 29.80 134.93 -3.76
C SER A 286 30.43 133.61 -4.25
N SER A 287 31.66 133.67 -4.76
CA SER A 287 32.45 132.49 -5.15
C SER A 287 32.93 131.67 -3.96
N GLN A 288 33.26 132.32 -2.83
CA GLN A 288 33.57 131.63 -1.57
C GLN A 288 32.34 130.90 -1.04
N GLU A 289 31.19 131.57 -0.93
CA GLU A 289 29.93 130.98 -0.46
C GLU A 289 29.47 129.81 -1.37
N ALA A 290 29.77 129.86 -2.68
CA ALA A 290 29.54 128.76 -3.60
C ALA A 290 30.53 127.57 -3.40
N ALA A 291 31.81 127.84 -3.14
CA ALA A 291 32.83 126.82 -2.91
C ALA A 291 32.65 126.10 -1.56
N GLU A 292 32.33 126.83 -0.49
CA GLU A 292 31.99 126.27 0.83
C GLU A 292 30.78 125.33 0.73
N LYS A 293 29.76 125.72 -0.06
CA LYS A 293 28.61 124.84 -0.33
C LYS A 293 29.01 123.60 -1.12
N ALA A 294 29.81 123.75 -2.18
CA ALA A 294 30.25 122.62 -3.00
C ALA A 294 31.07 121.59 -2.20
N LEU A 295 31.90 122.05 -1.24
CA LEU A 295 32.62 121.18 -0.32
C LEU A 295 31.66 120.41 0.59
N ALA A 296 30.68 121.08 1.19
CA ALA A 296 29.68 120.43 2.06
C ALA A 296 28.78 119.43 1.31
N ASP A 297 28.42 119.73 0.06
CA ASP A 297 27.71 118.80 -0.82
C ASP A 297 28.59 117.56 -1.12
N LEU A 298 29.91 117.72 -1.27
CA LEU A 298 30.87 116.63 -1.49
C LEU A 298 31.11 115.77 -0.24
N GLU A 299 31.29 116.39 0.93
CA GLU A 299 31.44 115.71 2.23
C GLU A 299 30.21 114.83 2.55
N SER A 300 29.00 115.31 2.23
CA SER A 300 27.78 114.50 2.33
C SER A 300 27.81 113.30 1.38
N SER A 301 28.37 113.45 0.17
CA SER A 301 28.48 112.38 -0.81
C SER A 301 29.51 111.31 -0.40
N GLU A 302 30.67 111.67 0.16
CA GLU A 302 31.63 110.70 0.69
C GLU A 302 31.02 109.92 1.87
N ALA A 303 30.29 110.61 2.76
CA ALA A 303 29.61 109.98 3.90
C ALA A 303 28.53 108.97 3.48
N ASP A 304 27.78 109.24 2.40
CA ASP A 304 26.75 108.31 1.90
C ASP A 304 27.32 107.19 1.02
N LEU A 305 28.40 107.42 0.27
CA LEU A 305 29.15 106.35 -0.40
C LEU A 305 29.79 105.38 0.61
N THR A 306 30.36 105.90 1.70
CA THR A 306 30.98 105.09 2.76
C THR A 306 29.96 104.12 3.38
N LYS A 307 28.74 104.58 3.67
CA LYS A 307 27.64 103.73 4.19
C LYS A 307 27.25 102.64 3.20
N GLN A 308 27.21 102.94 1.90
CA GLN A 308 26.88 101.95 0.86
C GLN A 308 27.94 100.85 0.79
N VAL A 309 29.23 101.17 0.91
CA VAL A 309 30.32 100.19 0.97
C VAL A 309 30.23 99.32 2.23
N GLU A 310 29.89 99.86 3.40
CA GLU A 310 29.68 99.06 4.62
C GLU A 310 28.46 98.12 4.50
N MET A 311 27.35 98.59 3.93
CA MET A 311 26.17 97.74 3.66
C MET A 311 26.49 96.63 2.67
N LEU A 312 27.12 96.93 1.53
CA LEU A 312 27.48 95.92 0.52
C LEU A 312 28.44 94.86 1.09
N ARG A 313 29.42 95.24 1.92
CA ARG A 313 30.29 94.27 2.61
C ARG A 313 29.53 93.36 3.56
N THR A 314 28.53 93.90 4.26
CA THR A 314 27.65 93.11 5.13
C THR A 314 26.82 92.12 4.30
N THR A 315 26.25 92.56 3.17
CA THR A 315 25.50 91.71 2.23
C THR A 315 26.37 90.62 1.61
N VAL A 316 27.57 90.94 1.12
CA VAL A 316 28.51 89.95 0.56
C VAL A 316 28.92 88.92 1.60
N THR A 317 29.09 89.32 2.87
CA THR A 317 29.37 88.38 3.96
C THR A 317 28.19 87.41 4.16
N ALA A 318 26.97 87.93 4.31
CA ALA A 318 25.77 87.11 4.50
C ALA A 318 25.49 86.15 3.33
N LEU A 319 25.59 86.63 2.07
CA LEU A 319 25.44 85.77 0.89
C LEU A 319 26.53 84.70 0.80
N THR A 320 27.74 84.96 1.32
CA THR A 320 28.81 83.96 1.38
C THR A 320 28.49 82.87 2.41
N GLU A 321 27.99 83.24 3.59
CA GLU A 321 27.54 82.30 4.62
C GLU A 321 26.36 81.43 4.11
N GLU A 322 25.34 82.05 3.52
CA GLU A 322 24.18 81.36 2.91
C GLU A 322 24.61 80.40 1.78
N ARG A 323 25.60 80.79 0.97
CA ARG A 323 26.19 79.94 -0.08
C ARG A 323 27.03 78.78 0.47
N GLU A 324 27.60 78.88 1.67
CA GLU A 324 28.28 77.74 2.33
C GLU A 324 27.27 76.79 3.00
N GLU A 325 26.18 77.31 3.60
CA GLU A 325 25.09 76.48 4.12
C GLU A 325 24.37 75.72 2.99
N ALA A 326 24.08 76.38 1.87
CA ALA A 326 23.52 75.74 0.68
C ALA A 326 24.44 74.65 0.09
N ALA A 327 25.76 74.86 0.11
CA ALA A 327 26.73 73.85 -0.32
C ALA A 327 26.76 72.63 0.63
N GLY A 328 26.74 72.84 1.95
CA GLY A 328 26.67 71.75 2.92
C GLY A 328 25.38 70.93 2.82
N SER A 329 24.25 71.60 2.55
CA SER A 329 22.96 70.96 2.27
C SER A 329 23.00 70.09 1.00
N ALA A 330 23.65 70.59 -0.07
CA ALA A 330 23.85 69.81 -1.29
C ALA A 330 24.75 68.57 -1.08
N ASP A 331 25.84 68.70 -0.33
CA ASP A 331 26.72 67.58 0.04
C ASP A 331 25.97 66.52 0.88
N GLU A 332 25.13 66.92 1.85
CA GLU A 332 24.29 66.00 2.63
C GLU A 332 23.25 65.29 1.75
N MET A 333 22.62 66.01 0.82
CA MET A 333 21.65 65.44 -0.13
C MET A 333 22.31 64.46 -1.12
N GLU A 334 23.50 64.74 -1.65
CA GLU A 334 24.24 63.79 -2.50
C GLU A 334 24.70 62.56 -1.71
N ALA A 335 25.16 62.72 -0.47
CA ALA A 335 25.46 61.59 0.41
C ALA A 335 24.23 60.71 0.69
N ARG A 336 23.06 61.35 0.91
CA ARG A 336 21.78 60.65 1.11
C ARG A 336 21.28 59.95 -0.15
N LEU A 337 21.53 60.50 -1.34
CA LEU A 337 21.27 59.81 -2.61
C LEU A 337 22.14 58.56 -2.78
N ALA A 338 23.43 58.64 -2.43
CA ALA A 338 24.34 57.50 -2.50
C ALA A 338 23.92 56.36 -1.56
N ASP A 339 23.46 56.71 -0.35
CA ASP A 339 22.88 55.76 0.61
C ASP A 339 21.58 55.14 0.08
N LEU A 340 20.58 55.94 -0.33
CA LEU A 340 19.32 55.41 -0.88
C LEU A 340 19.52 54.54 -2.12
N ASN A 341 20.45 54.92 -3.02
CA ASN A 341 20.72 54.12 -4.21
C ASN A 341 21.49 52.82 -3.89
N THR A 342 22.11 52.72 -2.70
CA THR A 342 22.62 51.46 -2.15
C THR A 342 21.47 50.62 -1.58
N GLN A 343 20.56 51.24 -0.80
CA GLN A 343 19.37 50.57 -0.26
C GLN A 343 18.48 49.98 -1.37
N VAL A 344 18.27 50.70 -2.49
CA VAL A 344 17.55 50.18 -3.66
C VAL A 344 18.23 48.91 -4.21
N GLY A 345 19.56 48.89 -4.32
CA GLY A 345 20.30 47.71 -4.79
C GLY A 345 20.19 46.49 -3.87
N ASP A 346 20.22 46.71 -2.55
CA ASP A 346 20.05 45.65 -1.55
C ASP A 346 18.60 45.10 -1.55
N VAL A 347 17.59 45.97 -1.70
CA VAL A 347 16.18 45.56 -1.83
C VAL A 347 15.93 44.83 -3.16
N GLU A 348 16.49 45.29 -4.28
CA GLU A 348 16.42 44.58 -5.58
C GLU A 348 17.07 43.18 -5.50
N ALA A 349 18.20 43.05 -4.81
CA ALA A 349 18.85 41.75 -4.59
C ALA A 349 18.01 40.82 -3.70
N SER A 350 17.49 41.34 -2.58
CA SER A 350 16.57 40.61 -1.68
C SER A 350 15.33 40.12 -2.42
N LEU A 351 14.71 40.98 -3.24
CA LEU A 351 13.55 40.65 -4.06
C LEU A 351 13.88 39.59 -5.13
N ALA A 352 15.08 39.62 -5.72
CA ALA A 352 15.53 38.61 -6.68
C ALA A 352 15.74 37.23 -6.04
N ASP A 353 16.27 37.16 -4.80
CA ASP A 353 16.42 35.89 -4.07
C ASP A 353 15.09 35.38 -3.51
N ALA A 354 14.19 36.26 -3.07
CA ALA A 354 12.82 35.90 -2.68
C ALA A 354 12.05 35.24 -3.83
N ARG A 355 12.18 35.76 -5.07
CA ARG A 355 11.57 35.15 -6.27
C ARG A 355 12.12 33.76 -6.59
N LYS A 356 13.44 33.54 -6.49
CA LYS A 356 14.05 32.20 -6.66
C LYS A 356 13.54 31.21 -5.62
N ALA A 357 13.39 31.65 -4.37
CA ALA A 357 12.88 30.82 -3.29
C ALA A 357 11.39 30.47 -3.48
N GLN A 358 10.58 31.41 -3.98
CA GLN A 358 9.19 31.14 -4.39
C GLN A 358 9.13 30.09 -5.51
N GLU A 359 9.95 30.23 -6.56
CA GLU A 359 10.00 29.25 -7.67
C GLU A 359 10.39 27.85 -7.19
N ALA A 360 11.38 27.76 -6.29
CA ALA A 360 11.81 26.50 -5.69
C ALA A 360 10.70 25.84 -4.85
N LEU A 361 10.04 26.58 -3.96
CA LEU A 361 8.92 26.08 -3.16
C LEU A 361 7.72 25.67 -4.04
N GLN A 362 7.46 26.40 -5.14
CA GLN A 362 6.39 26.05 -6.07
C GLN A 362 6.68 24.74 -6.82
N SER A 363 7.96 24.43 -7.10
CA SER A 363 8.38 23.11 -7.58
C SER A 363 8.19 22.03 -6.51
N GLU A 364 8.55 22.30 -5.26
CA GLU A 364 8.39 21.36 -4.13
C GLU A 364 6.92 21.00 -3.88
N VAL A 365 6.00 21.98 -3.89
CA VAL A 365 4.54 21.73 -3.82
C VAL A 365 4.07 20.81 -4.95
N SER A 366 4.58 21.04 -6.17
CA SER A 366 4.19 20.25 -7.35
C SER A 366 4.67 18.80 -7.25
N GLU A 367 5.88 18.57 -6.75
CA GLU A 367 6.43 17.23 -6.55
C GLU A 367 5.77 16.50 -5.38
N LEU A 368 5.56 17.17 -4.23
CA LEU A 368 4.82 16.61 -3.09
C LEU A 368 3.37 16.26 -3.44
N SER A 369 2.67 17.08 -4.22
CA SER A 369 1.31 16.78 -4.69
C SER A 369 1.30 15.54 -5.60
N THR A 370 2.31 15.37 -6.45
CA THR A 370 2.47 14.18 -7.31
C THR A 370 2.76 12.92 -6.50
N GLN A 371 3.56 13.03 -5.42
CA GLN A 371 3.77 11.95 -4.47
C GLN A 371 2.48 11.60 -3.70
N ARG A 372 1.67 12.59 -3.32
CA ARG A 372 0.38 12.36 -2.64
C ARG A 372 -0.59 11.55 -3.50
N GLU A 373 -0.85 11.97 -4.74
CA GLU A 373 -1.71 11.21 -5.67
C GLU A 373 -1.18 9.78 -5.91
N THR A 374 0.14 9.62 -5.98
CA THR A 374 0.78 8.30 -6.13
C THR A 374 0.53 7.42 -4.90
N MET A 375 0.64 7.97 -3.68
CA MET A 375 0.37 7.23 -2.43
C MET A 375 -1.11 6.94 -2.22
N GLU A 376 -2.01 7.88 -2.54
CA GLU A 376 -3.47 7.64 -2.56
C GLU A 376 -3.82 6.45 -3.46
N LYS A 377 -3.23 6.41 -4.67
CA LYS A 377 -3.42 5.28 -5.58
C LYS A 377 -2.87 3.98 -5.00
N VAL A 378 -1.66 3.98 -4.44
CA VAL A 378 -1.09 2.77 -3.80
C VAL A 378 -1.96 2.26 -2.65
N VAL A 379 -2.53 3.15 -1.84
CA VAL A 379 -3.50 2.79 -0.78
C VAL A 379 -4.77 2.18 -1.39
N SER A 380 -5.29 2.72 -2.48
CA SER A 380 -6.44 2.15 -3.21
C SER A 380 -6.14 0.76 -3.79
N ASP A 381 -5.02 0.61 -4.52
CA ASP A 381 -4.62 -0.64 -5.17
C ASP A 381 -4.33 -1.75 -4.12
N LEU A 382 -3.72 -1.41 -2.97
CA LEU A 382 -3.53 -2.31 -1.83
C LEU A 382 -4.84 -2.68 -1.10
N THR A 383 -5.81 -1.76 -1.04
CA THR A 383 -7.12 -2.03 -0.43
C THR A 383 -7.95 -2.98 -1.29
N GLY A 384 -7.95 -2.80 -2.63
CA GLY A 384 -8.61 -3.70 -3.56
C GLY A 384 -8.03 -5.11 -3.53
N THR A 385 -6.70 -5.23 -3.69
CA THR A 385 -6.02 -6.54 -3.65
C THR A 385 -6.12 -7.24 -2.30
N ARG A 386 -6.24 -6.50 -1.18
CA ARG A 386 -6.60 -7.10 0.11
C ARG A 386 -7.99 -7.73 0.08
N SER A 387 -9.00 -7.00 -0.40
CA SER A 387 -10.39 -7.50 -0.47
C SER A 387 -10.47 -8.77 -1.31
N GLU A 388 -9.80 -8.82 -2.46
CA GLU A 388 -9.73 -10.01 -3.32
C GLU A 388 -9.08 -11.21 -2.62
N LEU A 389 -8.11 -10.99 -1.72
CA LEU A 389 -7.50 -12.06 -0.92
C LEU A 389 -8.38 -12.50 0.27
N ASP A 390 -9.06 -11.55 0.93
CA ASP A 390 -10.01 -11.85 2.01
C ASP A 390 -11.19 -12.71 1.46
N ASP A 391 -11.76 -12.31 0.30
CA ASP A 391 -12.79 -13.08 -0.43
C ASP A 391 -12.29 -14.49 -0.83
N ALA A 392 -11.06 -14.59 -1.35
CA ALA A 392 -10.47 -15.86 -1.77
C ALA A 392 -10.18 -16.80 -0.59
N LEU A 393 -9.86 -16.26 0.59
CA LEU A 393 -9.64 -17.05 1.82
C LEU A 393 -10.97 -17.57 2.37
N GLU A 394 -12.03 -16.75 2.38
CA GLU A 394 -13.37 -17.23 2.74
C GLU A 394 -13.89 -18.30 1.76
N ALA A 395 -13.64 -18.15 0.46
CA ALA A 395 -13.93 -19.20 -0.52
C ALA A 395 -13.18 -20.51 -0.22
N LEU A 396 -11.86 -20.46 0.02
CA LEU A 396 -11.04 -21.65 0.33
C LEU A 396 -11.48 -22.37 1.61
N LYS A 397 -12.05 -21.63 2.56
CA LYS A 397 -12.55 -22.14 3.84
C LYS A 397 -13.90 -22.84 3.68
N ASN A 398 -14.76 -22.34 2.79
CA ASN A 398 -16.01 -23.01 2.43
C ASN A 398 -15.74 -24.28 1.61
N ASP A 399 -14.77 -24.25 0.67
CA ASP A 399 -14.28 -25.44 -0.03
C ASP A 399 -13.80 -26.52 0.96
N GLN A 400 -12.96 -26.15 1.96
CA GLN A 400 -12.48 -27.08 2.98
C GLN A 400 -13.62 -27.71 3.78
N ALA A 401 -14.59 -26.92 4.25
CA ALA A 401 -15.71 -27.43 5.04
C ALA A 401 -16.58 -28.43 4.25
N ALA A 402 -16.72 -28.25 2.93
CA ALA A 402 -17.40 -29.20 2.07
C ALA A 402 -16.61 -30.51 1.89
N GLU A 403 -15.27 -30.43 1.75
CA GLU A 403 -14.42 -31.63 1.60
C GLU A 403 -14.25 -32.39 2.94
N GLU A 404 -14.34 -31.71 4.09
CA GLU A 404 -14.46 -32.39 5.39
C GLU A 404 -15.76 -33.20 5.51
N GLU A 405 -16.87 -32.71 4.94
CA GLU A 405 -18.15 -33.44 4.87
C GLU A 405 -18.09 -34.64 3.90
N THR A 406 -17.47 -34.49 2.72
CA THR A 406 -17.26 -35.62 1.79
C THR A 406 -16.38 -36.70 2.43
N LEU A 407 -15.25 -36.34 3.03
CA LEU A 407 -14.29 -37.25 3.67
C LEU A 407 -14.94 -38.02 4.85
N SER A 408 -15.77 -37.33 5.65
CA SER A 408 -16.60 -37.96 6.70
C SER A 408 -17.59 -38.98 6.13
N SER A 409 -18.26 -38.66 5.02
CA SER A 409 -19.20 -39.57 4.34
C SER A 409 -18.51 -40.79 3.72
N LEU A 410 -17.35 -40.61 3.09
CA LEU A 410 -16.53 -41.68 2.52
C LEU A 410 -15.96 -42.61 3.62
N THR A 411 -15.53 -42.02 4.73
CA THR A 411 -15.08 -42.75 5.93
C THR A 411 -16.19 -43.63 6.51
N SER A 412 -17.38 -43.07 6.68
CA SER A 412 -18.57 -43.82 7.12
C SER A 412 -18.90 -44.96 6.16
N ARG A 413 -18.85 -44.70 4.84
CA ARG A 413 -19.14 -45.70 3.81
C ARG A 413 -18.10 -46.83 3.75
N ARG A 414 -16.82 -46.53 4.01
CA ARG A 414 -15.74 -47.51 4.15
C ARG A 414 -15.99 -48.44 5.35
N GLU A 415 -16.50 -47.92 6.46
CA GLU A 415 -16.82 -48.69 7.67
C GLU A 415 -18.08 -49.56 7.50
N GLU A 416 -19.10 -49.06 6.80
CA GLU A 416 -20.25 -49.88 6.35
C GLU A 416 -19.79 -51.06 5.50
N LEU A 417 -18.94 -50.83 4.49
CA LEU A 417 -18.43 -51.88 3.61
C LEU A 417 -17.54 -52.89 4.35
N SER A 418 -16.65 -52.42 5.23
CA SER A 418 -15.82 -53.31 6.06
C SER A 418 -16.67 -54.20 6.97
N SER A 419 -17.80 -53.68 7.46
CA SER A 419 -18.77 -54.45 8.26
C SER A 419 -19.54 -55.46 7.41
N ALA A 420 -19.97 -55.08 6.20
CA ALA A 420 -20.65 -55.96 5.26
C ALA A 420 -19.76 -57.11 4.77
N ILE A 421 -18.49 -56.83 4.44
CA ILE A 421 -17.49 -57.84 4.10
C ILE A 421 -17.31 -58.83 5.27
N SER A 422 -17.15 -58.32 6.50
CA SER A 422 -17.00 -59.16 7.70
C SER A 422 -18.20 -60.11 7.92
N SER A 423 -19.43 -59.65 7.64
CA SER A 423 -20.62 -60.52 7.67
C SER A 423 -20.55 -61.58 6.58
N LEU A 424 -20.33 -61.19 5.32
CA LEU A 424 -20.29 -62.12 4.18
C LEU A 424 -19.16 -63.15 4.29
N GLU A 425 -18.04 -62.82 4.94
CA GLU A 425 -16.99 -63.79 5.24
C GLU A 425 -17.39 -64.79 6.33
N SER A 426 -18.15 -64.35 7.34
CA SER A 426 -18.76 -65.24 8.35
C SER A 426 -19.81 -66.15 7.72
N ASP A 427 -20.69 -65.62 6.87
CA ASP A 427 -21.72 -66.37 6.15
C ASP A 427 -21.09 -67.41 5.20
N ARG A 428 -20.05 -67.01 4.46
CA ARG A 428 -19.22 -67.92 3.63
C ARG A 428 -18.56 -69.02 4.48
N SER A 429 -18.12 -68.70 5.70
CA SER A 429 -17.56 -69.71 6.61
C SER A 429 -18.61 -70.70 7.10
N SER A 430 -19.82 -70.24 7.42
CA SER A 430 -20.94 -71.12 7.81
C SER A 430 -21.35 -72.05 6.65
N LEU A 431 -21.44 -71.51 5.42
CA LEU A 431 -21.73 -72.31 4.23
C LEU A 431 -20.62 -73.32 3.90
N LEU A 432 -19.34 -73.01 4.17
CA LEU A 432 -18.25 -73.98 4.04
C LEU A 432 -18.36 -75.11 5.06
N ASP A 433 -18.71 -74.80 6.31
CA ASP A 433 -18.97 -75.77 7.37
C ASP A 433 -20.21 -76.65 7.07
N GLU A 434 -21.25 -76.10 6.45
CA GLU A 434 -22.44 -76.83 6.01
C GLU A 434 -22.16 -77.71 4.78
N ILE A 435 -21.39 -77.22 3.81
CA ILE A 435 -20.89 -78.03 2.69
C ILE A 435 -20.04 -79.19 3.20
N ALA A 436 -19.17 -78.98 4.18
CA ALA A 436 -18.34 -80.03 4.78
C ALA A 436 -19.20 -81.11 5.48
N LYS A 437 -20.15 -80.70 6.34
CA LYS A 437 -21.11 -81.63 6.98
C LYS A 437 -21.95 -82.39 5.94
N GLY A 438 -22.38 -81.69 4.89
CA GLY A 438 -23.11 -82.28 3.77
C GLY A 438 -22.25 -83.30 3.01
N MET A 439 -20.97 -83.04 2.80
CA MET A 439 -20.03 -83.99 2.17
C MET A 439 -19.78 -85.22 3.05
N ASP A 440 -19.65 -85.05 4.37
CA ASP A 440 -19.54 -86.18 5.31
C ASP A 440 -20.82 -87.04 5.30
N GLN A 441 -22.00 -86.41 5.28
CA GLN A 441 -23.29 -87.09 5.15
C GLN A 441 -23.46 -87.76 3.78
N LEU A 442 -22.99 -87.14 2.70
CA LEU A 442 -22.99 -87.72 1.36
C LEU A 442 -22.09 -88.97 1.33
N ALA A 443 -20.94 -88.92 2.01
CA ALA A 443 -20.02 -90.05 2.12
C ALA A 443 -20.60 -91.20 2.96
N SER A 444 -21.31 -90.92 4.06
CA SER A 444 -22.00 -91.97 4.82
C SER A 444 -23.13 -92.59 3.99
N LEU A 445 -24.06 -91.77 3.47
CA LEU A 445 -25.17 -92.25 2.63
C LEU A 445 -24.69 -92.99 1.36
N GLN A 446 -23.52 -92.63 0.82
CA GLN A 446 -22.92 -93.38 -0.29
C GLN A 446 -22.36 -94.74 0.17
N SER A 447 -21.82 -94.84 1.39
CA SER A 447 -21.43 -96.13 2.01
C SER A 447 -22.67 -96.99 2.28
N ASP A 448 -23.72 -96.40 2.84
CA ASP A 448 -25.00 -97.07 3.11
C ASP A 448 -25.63 -97.61 1.81
N VAL A 449 -25.50 -96.85 0.70
CA VAL A 449 -25.91 -97.30 -0.64
C VAL A 449 -25.03 -98.44 -1.20
N THR A 450 -23.71 -98.44 -0.98
CA THR A 450 -22.87 -99.59 -1.40
C THR A 450 -23.17 -100.86 -0.60
N ASP A 451 -23.43 -100.72 0.70
CA ASP A 451 -23.87 -101.83 1.55
C ASP A 451 -25.28 -102.32 1.09
N MET A 452 -26.12 -101.42 0.57
CA MET A 452 -27.40 -101.77 -0.05
C MET A 452 -27.26 -102.58 -1.34
N GLU A 453 -26.23 -102.33 -2.16
CA GLU A 453 -25.93 -103.16 -3.34
C GLU A 453 -25.51 -104.59 -2.93
N GLU A 454 -24.71 -104.74 -1.87
CA GLU A 454 -24.37 -106.07 -1.31
C GLU A 454 -25.60 -106.79 -0.71
N LEU A 455 -26.45 -106.08 0.04
CA LEU A 455 -27.69 -106.65 0.58
C LEU A 455 -28.68 -107.04 -0.53
N GLY A 456 -28.78 -106.24 -1.60
CA GLY A 456 -29.56 -106.53 -2.79
C GLY A 456 -29.07 -107.81 -3.48
N ALA A 457 -27.76 -107.91 -3.74
CA ALA A 457 -27.15 -109.11 -4.31
C ALA A 457 -27.34 -110.35 -3.41
N ARG A 458 -27.29 -110.18 -2.09
CA ARG A 458 -27.53 -111.27 -1.13
C ARG A 458 -29.00 -111.71 -1.09
N ARG A 459 -29.95 -110.78 -1.20
CA ARG A 459 -31.39 -111.08 -1.34
C ARG A 459 -31.66 -111.87 -2.62
N ASP A 460 -31.06 -111.48 -3.74
CA ASP A 460 -31.21 -112.20 -5.01
C ASP A 460 -30.53 -113.58 -4.99
N GLY A 461 -29.39 -113.70 -4.31
CA GLY A 461 -28.73 -114.99 -4.03
C GLY A 461 -29.58 -115.93 -3.18
N LEU A 462 -30.15 -115.43 -2.07
CA LEU A 462 -31.08 -116.20 -1.23
C LEU A 462 -32.37 -116.58 -1.99
N GLN A 463 -32.88 -115.70 -2.85
CA GLN A 463 -34.06 -116.00 -3.67
C GLN A 463 -33.77 -117.09 -4.72
N ALA A 464 -32.55 -117.14 -5.28
CA ALA A 464 -32.10 -118.27 -6.10
C ALA A 464 -31.95 -119.56 -5.28
N GLU A 465 -31.41 -119.48 -4.06
CA GLU A 465 -31.25 -120.63 -3.15
C GLU A 465 -32.62 -121.21 -2.75
N ILE A 466 -33.59 -120.37 -2.37
CA ILE A 466 -35.00 -120.77 -2.14
C ILE A 466 -35.57 -121.48 -3.38
N GLY A 467 -35.33 -120.95 -4.58
CA GLY A 467 -35.75 -121.62 -5.83
C GLY A 467 -35.13 -123.01 -6.03
N THR A 468 -33.89 -123.23 -5.57
CA THR A 468 -33.27 -124.58 -5.58
C THR A 468 -33.79 -125.49 -4.47
N LEU A 469 -34.18 -124.94 -3.31
CA LEU A 469 -34.80 -125.68 -2.22
C LEU A 469 -36.23 -126.10 -2.56
N GLU A 470 -37.04 -125.23 -3.20
CA GLU A 470 -38.36 -125.60 -3.71
C GLU A 470 -38.27 -126.69 -4.79
N LYS A 471 -37.30 -126.56 -5.71
CA LYS A 471 -37.07 -127.58 -6.75
C LYS A 471 -36.65 -128.93 -6.16
N SER A 472 -35.70 -128.95 -5.22
CA SER A 472 -35.26 -130.20 -4.58
C SER A 472 -36.33 -130.79 -3.65
N ALA A 473 -37.16 -129.97 -3.00
CA ALA A 473 -38.33 -130.44 -2.26
C ALA A 473 -39.34 -131.15 -3.18
N GLU A 474 -39.52 -130.66 -4.41
CA GLU A 474 -40.39 -131.31 -5.41
C GLU A 474 -39.78 -132.64 -5.94
N GLU A 475 -38.46 -132.70 -6.11
CA GLU A 475 -37.73 -133.95 -6.41
C GLU A 475 -37.86 -134.98 -5.26
N TRP A 476 -37.73 -134.55 -4.00
CA TRP A 476 -37.98 -135.40 -2.82
C TRP A 476 -39.43 -135.86 -2.72
N ARG A 477 -40.40 -135.00 -3.07
CA ARG A 477 -41.82 -135.37 -3.19
C ARG A 477 -42.03 -136.51 -4.18
N SER A 478 -41.46 -136.37 -5.38
CA SER A 478 -41.50 -137.40 -6.43
C SER A 478 -40.88 -138.71 -5.97
N ARG A 479 -39.76 -138.65 -5.22
CA ARG A 479 -39.09 -139.83 -4.65
C ARG A 479 -39.93 -140.53 -3.57
N ILE A 480 -40.63 -139.79 -2.72
CA ILE A 480 -41.56 -140.34 -1.72
C ILE A 480 -42.76 -141.02 -2.41
N GLU A 481 -43.30 -140.40 -3.47
CA GLU A 481 -44.40 -140.96 -4.25
C GLU A 481 -43.99 -142.26 -4.97
N GLN A 482 -42.74 -142.33 -5.44
CA GLN A 482 -42.14 -143.55 -6.01
C GLN A 482 -41.99 -144.67 -4.95
N LEU A 483 -41.41 -144.37 -3.78
CA LEU A 483 -41.21 -145.34 -2.70
C LEU A 483 -42.54 -145.91 -2.17
N ARG A 484 -43.59 -145.09 -2.08
CA ARG A 484 -44.96 -145.57 -1.75
C ARG A 484 -45.47 -146.61 -2.75
N LYS A 485 -45.12 -146.45 -4.03
CA LYS A 485 -45.52 -147.35 -5.12
C LYS A 485 -44.76 -148.68 -5.05
N GLU A 486 -43.48 -148.65 -4.71
CA GLU A 486 -42.66 -149.83 -4.46
C GLU A 486 -43.18 -150.64 -3.25
N ILE A 487 -43.54 -149.97 -2.14
CA ILE A 487 -44.16 -150.61 -0.96
C ILE A 487 -45.47 -151.33 -1.31
N ALA A 488 -46.38 -150.68 -2.05
CA ALA A 488 -47.65 -151.30 -2.47
C ALA A 488 -47.46 -152.51 -3.41
N THR A 489 -46.33 -152.61 -4.09
CA THR A 489 -45.97 -153.76 -4.95
C THR A 489 -45.44 -154.93 -4.10
N LEU A 490 -44.62 -154.64 -3.08
CA LEU A 490 -44.13 -155.65 -2.13
C LEU A 490 -45.26 -156.24 -1.26
N GLU A 491 -46.26 -155.44 -0.90
CA GLU A 491 -47.45 -155.92 -0.19
C GLU A 491 -48.33 -156.88 -1.02
N THR A 492 -48.20 -156.87 -2.36
CA THR A 492 -48.92 -157.82 -3.23
C THR A 492 -48.15 -159.13 -3.44
N GLU A 493 -46.83 -159.10 -3.63
CA GLU A 493 -46.01 -160.33 -3.77
C GLU A 493 -46.08 -161.25 -2.54
N VAL A 494 -46.15 -160.70 -1.33
CA VAL A 494 -46.27 -161.47 -0.07
C VAL A 494 -47.58 -162.28 0.00
N ARG A 495 -48.59 -161.97 -0.81
CA ARG A 495 -49.92 -162.60 -0.76
C ARG A 495 -50.05 -163.88 -1.60
N GLU A 496 -49.14 -164.16 -2.54
CA GLU A 496 -49.27 -165.28 -3.49
C GLU A 496 -48.44 -166.53 -3.16
N SER A 497 -47.70 -166.55 -2.04
CA SER A 497 -46.66 -167.56 -1.78
C SER A 497 -47.07 -168.81 -0.98
N ASP A 498 -48.34 -168.99 -0.59
CA ASP A 498 -48.71 -169.86 0.55
C ASP A 498 -49.68 -171.04 0.25
N GLU A 499 -49.90 -171.43 -1.03
CA GLU A 499 -50.77 -172.58 -1.38
C GLU A 499 -50.12 -173.68 -2.27
N ALA A 500 -50.34 -174.95 -1.86
CA ALA A 500 -50.06 -176.25 -2.54
C ALA A 500 -48.57 -176.73 -2.65
N LYS A 501 -48.19 -178.02 -2.43
CA LYS A 501 -48.74 -179.24 -1.76
C LYS A 501 -47.50 -180.17 -1.44
N PRO A 502 -47.45 -181.54 -1.36
CA PRO A 502 -48.41 -182.66 -1.53
C PRO A 502 -48.74 -183.42 -0.22
N GLU A 503 -48.41 -184.71 -0.07
CA GLU A 503 -49.08 -185.65 0.87
C GLU A 503 -48.22 -186.75 1.55
N THR A 504 -48.47 -186.93 2.86
CA THR A 504 -48.50 -188.17 3.70
C THR A 504 -47.31 -189.14 3.82
N ALA A 505 -46.64 -189.11 4.98
CA ALA A 505 -46.42 -190.20 5.97
C ALA A 505 -45.27 -189.80 6.92
N GLN A 506 -45.33 -189.94 8.25
CA GLN A 506 -46.24 -190.67 9.15
C GLN A 506 -46.79 -189.74 10.25
#